data_AF-A0A940W4C8-F1
#
_entry.id   AF-A0A940W4C8-F1
#
_cell.length_a   1.000
_cell.length_b   1.000
_cell.length_c   1.000
_cell.angle_alpha   90.00
_cell.angle_beta   90.00
_cell.angle_gamma   90.00
#
_symmetry.space_group_name_H-M   'P 1'
#
loop_
_entity.id
_entity.type
_entity.pdbx_description
1 polymer ?
#
loop_
_entity_poly.entity_id
_entity_poly.type
_entity_poly.pdbx_seq_one_letter_code
_entity_poly.pdbx_strand_id
1 'polypeptide(L)' 'VLKSKKTICYEVFRALERQGLLYSGKEVSLYVHPALAEELFGEERRFLEILEQRYGMKVNISASEKYHIEQYRIELV' A
#
# COMPACT_ATOMS: atom_id res chain seq x y z
N VAL A 1 6.69 9.52 19.16
CA VAL A 1 6.70 8.04 19.13
C VAL A 1 6.99 7.64 17.70
N LEU A 2 8.07 6.91 17.43
CA LEU A 2 8.39 6.42 16.08
C LEU A 2 7.43 5.26 15.75
N LYS A 3 6.73 5.30 14.62
CA LYS A 3 5.84 4.19 14.24
C LYS A 3 6.69 2.99 13.79
N SER A 4 6.27 1.78 14.13
CA SER A 4 6.87 0.57 13.57
C SER A 4 6.50 0.44 12.08
N LYS A 5 7.34 -0.22 11.28
CA LYS A 5 7.02 -0.50 9.86
C LYS A 5 5.67 -1.20 9.71
N LYS A 6 5.36 -2.16 10.59
CA LYS A 6 4.05 -2.84 10.65
C LYS A 6 2.91 -1.86 10.85
N THR A 7 3.04 -0.94 11.80
CA THR A 7 2.02 0.12 12.03
C THR A 7 1.76 0.92 10.76
N ILE A 8 2.82 1.25 10.01
CA ILE A 8 2.73 2.00 8.75
C ILE A 8 2.06 1.15 7.65
N CYS A 9 2.41 -0.14 7.51
CA CYS A 9 1.74 -1.06 6.58
C CYS A 9 0.22 -1.11 6.84
N TYR A 10 -0.21 -1.24 8.08
CA TYR A 10 -1.64 -1.23 8.43
C TYR A 10 -2.33 0.11 8.12
N GLU A 11 -1.61 1.23 8.16
CA GLU A 11 -2.15 2.53 7.75
C GLU A 11 -2.35 2.59 6.23
N VAL A 12 -1.40 2.07 5.46
CA VAL A 12 -1.49 1.93 4.00
C VAL A 12 -2.68 1.03 3.63
N PHE A 13 -2.82 -0.14 4.25
CA PHE A 13 -3.96 -1.04 3.98
C PHE A 13 -5.30 -0.40 4.28
N ARG A 14 -5.42 0.29 5.42
CA ARG A 14 -6.64 1.04 5.75
C ARG A 14 -6.90 2.17 4.75
N ALA A 15 -5.87 2.80 4.18
CA ALA A 15 -6.04 3.81 3.13
C ALA A 15 -6.54 3.18 1.82
N LEU A 16 -5.97 2.05 1.41
CA LEU A 16 -6.43 1.28 0.26
C LEU A 16 -7.87 0.79 0.44
N GLU A 17 -8.25 0.29 1.62
CA GLU A 17 -9.64 -0.13 1.91
C GLU A 17 -10.63 1.03 1.78
N ARG A 18 -10.29 2.21 2.34
CA ARG A 18 -11.15 3.41 2.25
C ARG A 18 -11.40 3.82 0.80
N GLN A 19 -10.42 3.61 -0.07
CA GLN A 19 -10.49 3.97 -1.47
C GLN A 19 -10.94 2.80 -2.36
N GLY A 20 -10.96 1.57 -1.85
CA GLY A 20 -11.20 0.35 -2.63
C GLY A 20 -12.56 0.30 -3.31
N LEU A 21 -13.60 0.88 -2.69
CA LEU A 21 -14.91 1.05 -3.34
C LEU A 21 -14.87 2.02 -4.52
N LEU A 22 -14.07 3.11 -4.43
CA LEU A 22 -13.90 4.10 -5.51
C LEU A 22 -13.00 3.57 -6.64
N TYR A 23 -12.09 2.66 -6.30
CA TYR A 23 -11.07 2.11 -7.20
C TYR A 23 -11.39 0.70 -7.68
N SER A 24 -12.62 0.23 -7.45
CA SER A 24 -13.03 -1.09 -7.92
C SER A 24 -12.90 -1.20 -9.45
N GLY A 25 -12.24 -2.24 -9.92
CA GLY A 25 -11.93 -2.45 -11.33
C GLY A 25 -10.79 -1.59 -11.88
N LYS A 26 -10.07 -0.83 -11.03
CA LYS A 26 -9.01 0.10 -11.44
C LYS A 26 -7.65 -0.32 -10.92
N GLU A 27 -6.62 0.25 -11.54
CA GLU A 27 -5.24 0.09 -11.13
C GLU A 27 -4.81 1.31 -10.31
N VAL A 28 -4.04 1.06 -9.25
CA VAL A 28 -3.65 2.04 -8.25
C VAL A 28 -2.16 1.94 -8.04
N SER A 29 -1.45 3.06 -8.08
CA SER A 29 -0.02 3.13 -7.78
C SER A 29 0.19 3.56 -6.33
N LEU A 30 0.93 2.73 -5.59
CA LEU A 30 1.33 2.97 -4.20
C LEU A 30 2.82 3.33 -4.18
N TYR A 31 3.13 4.59 -3.90
CA TYR A 31 4.50 5.09 -3.75
C TYR A 31 4.92 5.07 -2.29
N VAL A 32 6.05 4.42 -1.99
CA VAL A 32 6.55 4.20 -0.63
C VAL A 32 8.08 4.21 -0.57
N HIS A 33 8.64 4.27 0.64
CA HIS A 33 10.06 4.00 0.86
C HIS A 33 10.41 2.51 0.61
N PRO A 34 11.60 2.16 0.08
CA PRO A 34 12.00 0.77 -0.20
C PRO A 34 11.85 -0.19 0.99
N ALA A 35 12.26 0.23 2.18
CA ALA A 35 12.13 -0.58 3.39
C ALA A 35 10.68 -0.89 3.80
N LEU A 36 9.69 -0.14 3.31
CA LEU A 36 8.27 -0.43 3.48
C LEU A 36 7.76 -1.31 2.33
N ALA A 37 8.25 -1.11 1.11
CA ALA A 37 7.96 -1.99 -0.02
C ALA A 37 8.37 -3.44 0.26
N GLU A 38 9.55 -3.66 0.86
CA GLU A 38 10.01 -4.99 1.28
C GLU A 38 9.02 -5.69 2.23
N GLU A 39 8.47 -4.96 3.20
CA GLU A 39 7.46 -5.49 4.14
C GLU A 39 6.14 -5.83 3.42
N LEU A 40 5.71 -4.96 2.50
CA LEU A 40 4.50 -5.14 1.70
C LEU A 40 4.61 -6.33 0.73
N PHE A 41 5.80 -6.62 0.20
CA PHE A 41 6.06 -7.78 -0.66
C PHE A 41 6.39 -9.06 0.12
N GLY A 42 6.85 -8.93 1.37
CA GLY A 42 7.23 -10.03 2.25
C GLY A 42 6.07 -10.48 3.14
N GLU A 43 6.14 -10.16 4.43
CA GLU A 43 5.20 -10.65 5.45
C GLU A 43 3.75 -10.24 5.17
N GLU A 44 3.54 -9.04 4.64
CA GLU A 44 2.20 -8.44 4.54
C GLU A 44 1.56 -8.64 3.14
N ARG A 45 2.23 -9.33 2.22
CA ARG A 45 1.76 -9.55 0.85
C ARG A 45 0.37 -10.17 0.78
N ARG A 46 0.08 -11.12 1.67
CA ARG A 46 -1.22 -11.80 1.73
C ARG A 46 -2.37 -10.82 1.96
N PHE A 47 -2.15 -9.77 2.76
CA PHE A 47 -3.17 -8.74 2.98
C PHE A 47 -3.42 -7.93 1.72
N LEU A 48 -2.36 -7.59 0.97
CA LEU A 48 -2.50 -6.88 -0.30
C LEU A 48 -3.31 -7.69 -1.32
N GLU A 49 -3.01 -8.99 -1.47
CA GLU A 49 -3.76 -9.88 -2.38
C GLU A 49 -5.24 -9.98 -1.99
N ILE A 50 -5.56 -10.04 -0.69
CA ILE A 50 -6.95 -10.02 -0.21
C ILE A 50 -7.65 -8.71 -0.58
N LEU A 51 -6.96 -7.58 -0.47
CA LEU A 51 -7.52 -6.28 -0.86
C LEU A 51 -7.77 -6.19 -2.36
N GLU A 52 -6.80 -6.61 -3.17
CA GLU A 52 -6.94 -6.64 -4.63
C GLU A 52 -8.13 -7.50 -5.05
N GLN A 53 -8.27 -8.70 -4.49
CA GLN A 53 -9.41 -9.58 -4.77
C GLN A 53 -10.74 -9.03 -4.27
N ARG A 54 -10.78 -8.50 -3.03
CA ARG A 54 -12.01 -7.99 -2.41
C ARG A 54 -12.60 -6.82 -3.19
N TYR A 55 -11.75 -5.92 -3.67
CA TYR A 55 -12.20 -4.71 -4.37
C TYR A 55 -12.09 -4.81 -5.89
N GLY A 56 -11.48 -5.88 -6.41
CA GLY A 56 -11.21 -6.02 -7.85
C GLY A 56 -10.27 -4.92 -8.35
N MET A 57 -9.37 -4.42 -7.51
CA MET A 57 -8.37 -3.42 -7.86
C MET A 57 -6.99 -4.07 -7.97
N LYS A 58 -6.07 -3.42 -8.67
CA LYS A 58 -4.67 -3.85 -8.75
C LYS A 58 -3.77 -2.79 -8.14
N VAL A 59 -2.86 -3.18 -7.26
CA VAL A 59 -1.96 -2.27 -6.55
C VAL A 59 -0.53 -2.45 -7.05
N ASN A 60 -0.01 -1.44 -7.73
CA ASN A 60 1.38 -1.38 -8.17
C ASN A 60 2.24 -0.63 -7.14
N ILE A 61 3.17 -1.32 -6.51
CA ILE A 61 4.07 -0.70 -5.53
C ILE A 61 5.29 -0.11 -6.24
N SER A 62 5.54 1.17 -6.03
CA SER A 62 6.70 1.91 -6.52
C SER A 62 7.55 2.40 -5.35
N ALA A 63 8.76 1.87 -5.23
CA ALA A 63 9.69 2.24 -4.16
C ALA A 63 10.58 3.43 -4.56
N SER A 64 10.77 4.39 -3.65
CA SER A 64 11.74 5.49 -3.84
C SER A 64 12.30 5.99 -2.51
N GLU A 65 13.63 6.13 -2.42
CA GLU A 65 14.32 6.67 -1.23
C GLU A 65 13.97 8.13 -0.92
N LYS A 66 13.29 8.83 -1.85
CA LYS A 66 12.79 10.19 -1.63
C LYS A 66 11.64 10.25 -0.61
N TYR A 67 10.99 9.13 -0.33
CA TYR A 67 9.92 9.06 0.67
C TYR A 67 10.51 8.75 2.04
N HIS A 68 10.14 9.51 3.07
CA HIS A 68 10.39 9.03 4.43
C HIS A 68 9.60 7.73 4.69
N ILE A 69 10.08 6.88 5.60
CA ILE A 69 9.45 5.57 5.85
C ILE A 69 7.97 5.64 6.27
N GLU A 70 7.55 6.76 6.87
CA GLU A 70 6.15 7.05 7.26
C GLU A 70 5.32 7.71 6.14
N GLN A 71 5.97 8.13 5.04
CA GLN A 71 5.31 8.76 3.91
C GLN A 71 4.92 7.73 2.86
N TYR A 72 3.69 7.83 2.38
CA TYR A 72 3.19 7.06 1.25
C TYR A 72 2.24 7.92 0.42
N ARG A 73 2.07 7.54 -0.84
CA ARG A 73 1.08 8.14 -1.73
C ARG A 73 0.34 7.08 -2.51
N ILE A 74 -0.96 7.29 -2.68
CA ILE A 74 -1.83 6.43 -3.49
C ILE A 74 -2.38 7.28 -4.63
N GLU A 75 -2.15 6.85 -5.86
CA GLU A 75 -2.62 7.53 -7.08
C GLU A 75 -3.36 6.53 -7.97
N LEU A 76 -4.46 6.97 -8.61
CA LEU A 76 -5.15 6.17 -9.61
C LEU A 76 -4.35 6.21 -10.93
N VAL A 77 -4.25 5.07 -11.60
CA VAL A 77 -3.71 4.98 -12.97
C VAL A 77 -4.81 5.22 -14.00
#